data_AF-A0A0K9NXT3-F1
#
_entry.id   AF-A0A0K9NXT3-F1
#
_cell.length_a   1.000
_cell.length_b   1.000
_cell.length_c   1.000
_cell.angle_alpha   90.00
_cell.angle_beta   90.00
_cell.angle_gamma   90.00
#
_symmetry.space_group_name_H-M   'P 1'
#
loop_
_entity.id
_entity.type
_entity.pdbx_description
1 polymer ?
#
loop_
_entity_poly.entity_id
_entity_poly.type
_entity_poly.pdbx_seq_one_letter_code
_entity_poly.pdbx_strand_id
1 'polypeptide(L)'
;MGIFLLRVQGWRISPLIRYSITSSVLKGTRSRSVACHPSTFPYALYFCHTVHNTRTYSVSLVGENGSKIEAIASCHQETSDWSPEHISFRILNVKPGEGSICHFLAQDSIAWIASE
;
A
#
# COMPACT_ATOMS: atom_id res chain seq x y z
N MET A 1 -16.89 16.89 -38.52
CA MET A 1 -17.20 15.45 -38.44
C MET A 1 -15.94 14.72 -38.02
N GLY A 2 -15.82 14.34 -36.75
CA GLY A 2 -14.73 13.53 -36.24
C GLY A 2 -15.31 12.52 -35.28
N ILE A 3 -15.44 11.28 -35.72
CA ILE A 3 -15.97 10.19 -34.93
C ILE A 3 -14.87 9.80 -33.94
N PHE A 4 -14.98 10.25 -32.69
CA PHE A 4 -14.24 9.65 -31.59
C PHE A 4 -14.87 8.28 -31.31
N LEU A 5 -14.22 7.24 -31.80
CA LEU A 5 -14.47 5.87 -31.32
C LEU A 5 -14.06 5.83 -29.84
N LEU A 6 -15.05 5.97 -28.95
CA LEU A 6 -14.93 5.49 -27.57
C LEU A 6 -14.62 4.01 -27.67
N ARG A 7 -13.35 3.65 -27.49
CA ARG A 7 -12.94 2.28 -27.25
C ARG A 7 -13.59 1.91 -25.93
N VAL A 8 -14.72 1.23 -25.99
CA VAL A 8 -15.35 0.59 -24.85
C VAL A 8 -14.34 -0.46 -24.38
N GLN A 9 -13.45 -0.09 -23.47
CA GLN A 9 -12.77 -1.08 -22.64
C GLN A 9 -13.90 -1.69 -21.83
N GLY A 10 -14.39 -2.85 -22.27
CA GLY A 10 -15.42 -3.59 -21.57
C GLY A 10 -14.99 -3.69 -20.11
N TRP A 11 -15.78 -3.12 -19.22
CA TRP A 11 -15.56 -3.17 -17.78
C TRP A 11 -15.84 -4.61 -17.34
N ARG A 12 -14.88 -5.51 -17.54
CA ARG A 12 -14.85 -6.77 -16.80
C ARG A 12 -14.57 -6.36 -15.36
N ILE A 13 -15.64 -6.19 -14.58
CA ILE A 13 -15.54 -6.14 -13.13
C ILE A 13 -15.07 -7.53 -12.72
N SER A 14 -13.75 -7.68 -12.55
CA SER A 14 -13.20 -8.88 -11.94
C SER A 14 -13.82 -9.00 -10.55
N PRO A 15 -14.32 -10.18 -10.16
CA PRO A 15 -14.86 -10.38 -8.82
C PRO A 15 -13.83 -9.96 -7.77
N LEU A 16 -14.27 -9.27 -6.71
CA LEU A 16 -13.41 -9.04 -5.55
C LEU A 16 -13.10 -10.41 -4.92
N ILE A 17 -11.81 -10.74 -4.86
CA ILE A 17 -11.33 -11.96 -4.23
C ILE A 17 -10.89 -11.61 -2.82
N ARG A 18 -11.37 -12.35 -1.82
CA ARG A 18 -10.87 -12.24 -0.45
C ARG A 18 -9.53 -12.98 -0.37
N TYR A 19 -8.57 -12.33 0.28
CA TYR A 19 -7.24 -12.87 0.53
C TYR A 19 -7.01 -13.00 2.03
N SER A 20 -6.29 -14.04 2.43
CA SER A 20 -5.75 -14.20 3.78
C SER A 20 -4.21 -14.17 3.74
N ILE A 21 -3.63 -13.65 4.82
CA ILE A 21 -2.18 -13.60 5.00
C ILE A 21 -1.68 -14.99 5.40
N THR A 22 -0.70 -15.50 4.66
CA THR A 22 -0.06 -16.79 4.96
C THR A 22 1.29 -16.61 5.63
N SER A 23 2.05 -15.60 5.23
CA SER A 23 3.33 -15.28 5.85
C SER A 23 3.70 -13.81 5.69
N SER A 24 4.57 -13.30 6.56
CA SER A 24 5.16 -11.97 6.41
C SER A 24 6.63 -12.00 6.79
N VAL A 25 7.46 -11.31 6.01
CA VAL A 25 8.91 -11.23 6.18
C VAL A 25 9.32 -9.77 6.22
N LEU A 26 9.94 -9.35 7.32
CA LEU A 26 10.50 -8.00 7.45
C LEU A 26 11.57 -7.77 6.39
N LYS A 27 11.51 -6.62 5.72
CA LYS A 27 12.50 -6.19 4.73
C LYS A 27 13.34 -5.04 5.30
N GLY A 28 14.67 -5.22 5.21
CA GLY A 28 15.64 -4.28 5.76
C GLY A 28 15.83 -4.41 7.28
N THR A 29 16.87 -3.76 7.80
CA THR A 29 17.23 -3.76 9.23
C THR A 29 16.85 -2.46 9.94
N ARG A 30 16.69 -1.37 9.18
CA ARG A 30 16.36 -0.03 9.69
C ARG A 30 14.92 0.33 9.37
N SER A 31 14.27 1.08 10.25
CA SER A 31 12.94 1.64 10.04
C SER A 31 12.95 2.89 9.11
N ARG A 32 13.70 2.82 8.00
CA ARG A 32 13.81 3.87 6.99
C ARG A 32 13.44 3.30 5.62
N SER A 33 12.34 3.79 5.08
CA SER A 33 11.90 3.49 3.72
C SER A 33 11.28 4.73 3.09
N VAL A 34 11.35 4.81 1.76
CA VAL A 34 10.65 5.80 0.95
C VAL A 34 9.56 5.06 0.19
N ALA A 35 8.31 5.49 0.37
CA ALA A 35 7.17 4.99 -0.40
C ALA A 35 6.86 5.98 -1.53
N CYS A 36 6.73 5.47 -2.75
CA CYS A 36 6.43 6.25 -3.95
C CYS A 36 5.14 5.72 -4.57
N HIS A 37 4.13 6.58 -4.70
CA HIS A 37 2.81 6.23 -5.21
C HIS A 37 2.58 6.83 -6.60
N PRO A 38 1.96 6.08 -7.53
CA PRO A 38 1.66 6.60 -8.87
C PRO A 38 0.68 7.77 -8.77
N SER A 39 0.97 8.83 -9.51
CA SER A 39 0.07 9.96 -9.69
C SER A 39 -0.73 9.78 -10.98
N THR A 40 -1.98 10.24 -11.01
CA THR A 40 -2.80 10.26 -12.22
C THR A 40 -2.31 11.37 -13.15
N PHE A 41 -1.29 11.07 -13.96
CA PHE A 41 -0.71 11.99 -14.92
C PHE A 41 -0.42 11.26 -16.24
N PRO A 42 -0.38 11.94 -17.41
CA PRO A 42 -0.12 11.30 -18.70
C PRO A 42 1.26 10.63 -18.85
N TYR A 43 2.16 10.86 -17.89
CA TYR A 43 3.51 10.31 -17.83
C TYR A 43 3.71 9.61 -16.49
N ALA A 44 4.69 8.71 -16.41
CA ALA A 44 5.04 8.01 -15.17
C ALA A 44 5.58 9.01 -14.13
N LEU A 45 4.68 9.49 -13.26
CA LEU A 45 4.98 10.40 -12.17
C LEU A 45 4.63 9.72 -10.85
N TYR A 46 5.56 9.80 -9.90
CA TYR A 46 5.41 9.21 -8.58
C TYR A 46 5.50 10.29 -7.50
N PHE A 47 4.51 10.31 -6.60
CA PHE A 47 4.57 11.08 -5.37
C PHE A 47 5.24 10.24 -4.28
N CYS A 48 6.43 10.67 -3.84
CA CYS A 48 7.21 9.95 -2.84
C CYS A 48 7.16 10.65 -1.49
N HIS A 49 7.12 9.87 -0.41
CA HIS A 49 7.15 10.37 0.95
C HIS A 49 7.88 9.40 1.90
N THR A 50 8.27 9.94 3.05
CA THR A 50 8.87 9.19 4.16
C THR A 50 8.08 9.43 5.42
N VAL A 51 7.78 8.37 6.15
CA VAL A 51 7.25 8.46 7.50
C VAL A 51 8.28 7.89 8.46
N HIS A 52 8.51 8.59 9.57
CA HIS A 52 9.46 8.16 10.59
C HIS A 52 9.10 6.77 11.14
N ASN A 53 10.13 5.98 11.46
CA ASN A 53 9.99 4.64 12.04
C ASN A 53 9.04 3.70 11.26
N THR A 54 9.22 3.62 9.94
CA THR A 54 8.40 2.77 9.07
C THR A 54 9.10 1.43 8.82
N ARG A 55 8.40 0.32 9.11
CA ARG A 55 8.83 -1.05 8.79
C ARG A 55 8.11 -1.53 7.54
N THR A 56 8.84 -2.19 6.65
CA THR A 56 8.27 -2.73 5.41
C THR A 56 8.35 -4.25 5.42
N TYR A 57 7.30 -4.91 4.98
CA TYR A 57 7.18 -6.37 4.96
C TYR A 57 6.85 -6.85 3.56
N SER A 58 7.46 -7.96 3.13
CA SER A 58 6.91 -8.79 2.06
C SER A 58 5.88 -9.72 2.67
N VAL A 59 4.69 -9.77 2.09
CA VAL A 59 3.54 -10.48 2.63
C VAL A 59 3.00 -11.43 1.58
N SER A 60 3.00 -12.71 1.89
CA SER A 60 2.38 -13.74 1.07
C SER A 60 0.89 -13.80 1.37
N LEU A 61 0.07 -13.76 0.33
CA LEU A 61 -1.39 -13.79 0.41
C LEU A 61 -1.93 -14.98 -0.40
N VAL A 62 -2.98 -15.63 0.12
CA VAL A 62 -3.74 -16.66 -0.61
C VAL A 62 -5.20 -16.23 -0.75
N GLY A 63 -5.70 -16.27 -1.98
CA GLY A 63 -7.08 -15.95 -2.30
C GLY A 63 -7.99 -17.16 -2.10
N GLU A 64 -9.28 -16.92 -1.83
CA GLU A 64 -10.29 -17.99 -1.73
C GLU A 64 -10.39 -18.84 -3.02
N ASN A 65 -10.01 -18.28 -4.17
CA ASN A 65 -9.92 -18.98 -5.44
C ASN A 65 -8.61 -19.78 -5.63
N GLY A 66 -7.77 -19.88 -4.59
CA GLY A 66 -6.47 -20.53 -4.62
C GLY A 66 -5.33 -19.71 -5.23
N SER A 67 -5.59 -18.48 -5.70
CA SER A 67 -4.52 -17.61 -6.21
C SER A 67 -3.53 -17.26 -5.10
N LYS A 68 -2.26 -17.15 -5.45
CA LYS A 68 -1.19 -16.76 -4.52
C LYS A 68 -0.54 -15.50 -5.05
N ILE A 69 -0.43 -14.48 -4.21
CA ILE A 69 0.19 -13.20 -4.57
C ILE A 69 1.16 -12.77 -3.47
N GLU A 70 2.20 -12.05 -3.86
CA GLU A 70 3.09 -11.35 -2.95
C GLU A 70 2.73 -9.87 -2.96
N ALA A 71 2.62 -9.28 -1.77
CA ALA A 71 2.33 -7.86 -1.58
C ALA A 71 3.38 -7.23 -0.67
N ILE A 72 3.52 -5.91 -0.78
CA ILE A 72 4.33 -5.12 0.16
C ILE A 72 3.39 -4.44 1.15
N ALA A 73 3.64 -4.64 2.44
CA ALA A 73 2.97 -3.92 3.51
C ALA A 73 3.94 -2.92 4.17
N SER A 74 3.48 -1.69 4.36
CA SER A 74 4.19 -0.67 5.12
C SER A 74 3.49 -0.47 6.46
N CYS A 75 4.26 -0.47 7.55
CA CYS A 75 3.77 -0.31 8.91
C CYS A 75 4.49 0.85 9.59
N HIS A 76 3.76 1.93 9.85
CA HIS A 76 4.26 3.10 10.58
C HIS A 76 4.17 2.81 12.07
N GLN A 77 5.32 2.68 12.73
CA GLN A 77 5.39 2.27 14.14
C GLN A 77 5.13 3.44 15.10
N GLU A 78 5.43 4.66 14.67
CA GLU A 78 5.18 5.88 15.43
C GLU A 78 4.18 6.76 14.69
N THR A 79 3.02 6.94 15.32
CA THR A 79 1.91 7.72 14.76
C THR A 79 1.41 8.79 15.73
N SER A 80 2.16 9.03 16.81
CA SER A 80 1.89 10.03 17.84
C SER A 80 1.78 11.45 17.27
N ASP A 81 2.62 11.77 16.29
CA ASP A 81 2.64 13.08 15.62
C ASP A 81 1.61 13.22 14.48
N TRP A 82 0.87 12.16 14.16
CA TRP A 82 -0.15 12.23 13.11
C TRP A 82 -1.35 13.02 13.60
N SER A 83 -2.04 13.68 12.67
CA SER A 83 -3.30 14.37 12.98
C SER A 83 -4.28 13.40 13.66
N PRO A 84 -4.88 13.75 14.82
CA PRO A 84 -5.91 12.92 15.45
C PRO A 84 -7.10 12.61 14.54
N GLU A 85 -7.34 13.44 13.51
CA GLU A 85 -8.39 13.27 12.52
C GLU A 85 -7.97 12.40 11.31
N HIS A 86 -6.75 11.86 11.32
CA HIS A 86 -6.27 11.00 10.25
C HIS A 86 -7.18 9.77 10.09
N ILE A 87 -7.55 9.46 8.85
CA ILE A 87 -8.58 8.45 8.53
C ILE A 87 -8.26 7.07 9.11
N SER A 88 -6.99 6.72 9.25
CA SER A 88 -6.57 5.44 9.83
C SER A 88 -7.06 5.24 11.26
N PHE A 89 -7.10 6.30 12.07
CA PHE A 89 -7.55 6.25 13.46
C PHE A 89 -9.04 5.95 13.56
N ARG A 90 -9.83 6.46 12.59
CA ARG A 90 -11.26 6.18 12.49
C ARG A 90 -11.54 4.75 12.01
N ILE A 91 -10.80 4.28 11.00
CA ILE A 91 -10.98 2.92 10.45
C ILE A 91 -10.58 1.85 11.47
N LEU A 92 -9.46 2.05 12.16
CA LEU A 92 -8.90 1.07 13.09
C LEU A 92 -9.39 1.25 14.53
N ASN A 93 -10.13 2.33 14.81
CA ASN A 93 -10.65 2.68 16.13
C ASN A 93 -9.55 2.74 17.21
N VAL A 94 -8.47 3.47 16.91
CA VAL A 94 -7.31 3.71 17.79
C VAL A 94 -6.91 5.18 17.75
N LYS A 95 -6.21 5.68 18.77
CA LYS A 95 -5.71 7.07 18.81
C LYS A 95 -4.25 7.17 18.32
N PRO A 96 -3.76 8.39 18.01
CA PRO A 96 -2.33 8.63 17.77
C PRO A 96 -1.45 7.98 18.86
N GLY A 97 -0.47 7.18 18.44
CA GLY A 97 0.51 6.55 19.33
C GLY A 97 0.03 5.28 20.05
N GLU A 98 -1.24 4.86 19.93
CA GLU A 98 -1.74 3.64 20.58
C GLU A 98 -1.36 2.34 19.83
N GLY A 99 -0.67 2.43 18.69
CA GLY A 99 -0.18 1.27 17.95
C GLY A 99 0.42 1.61 16.59
N SER A 100 0.84 0.56 15.86
CA SER A 100 1.33 0.70 14.51
C SER A 100 0.20 0.71 13.49
N ILE A 101 0.24 1.63 12.55
CA ILE A 101 -0.72 1.69 11.43
C ILE A 101 -0.06 1.05 10.20
N CYS A 102 -0.65 -0.04 9.72
CA CYS A 102 -0.16 -0.77 8.56
C CYS A 102 -1.10 -0.64 7.36
N HIS A 103 -0.55 -0.63 6.16
CA HIS A 103 -1.31 -0.70 4.93
C HIS A 103 -0.52 -1.42 3.82
N PHE A 104 -1.22 -2.02 2.87
CA PHE A 104 -0.59 -2.52 1.65
C PHE A 104 -0.29 -1.37 0.70
N LEU A 105 0.79 -1.52 -0.06
CA LEU A 105 1.09 -0.66 -1.19
C LEU A 105 0.27 -1.08 -2.41
N ALA A 106 -0.23 -0.11 -3.17
CA ALA A 106 -0.91 -0.39 -4.43
C ALA A 106 0.06 -1.03 -5.44
N GLN A 107 -0.47 -1.78 -6.41
CA GLN A 107 0.31 -2.62 -7.33
C GLN A 107 1.46 -1.87 -8.05
N ASP A 108 1.26 -0.60 -8.39
CA ASP A 108 2.27 0.20 -9.09
C ASP A 108 3.08 1.10 -8.14
N SER A 109 2.91 0.99 -6.82
CA SER A 109 3.73 1.74 -5.85
C SER A 109 5.10 1.10 -5.68
N ILE A 110 6.11 1.94 -5.42
CA ILE A 110 7.50 1.51 -5.23
C ILE A 110 7.90 1.78 -3.78
N ALA A 111 8.54 0.80 -3.13
CA ALA A 111 9.14 0.96 -1.81
C ALA A 111 10.67 0.87 -1.94
N TRP A 112 11.36 1.96 -1.63
CA TRP A 112 12.81 1.97 -1.48
C TRP A 112 13.16 1.71 -0.03
N ILE A 113 13.81 0.58 0.22
CA ILE A 113 14.16 0.11 1.55
C ILE A 113 15.68 0.18 1.66
N ALA A 114 16.18 0.88 2.68
CA ALA A 114 17.62 0.91 2.92
C ALA A 114 18.11 -0.50 3.27
N SER A 115 19.05 -1.02 2.47
CA SER A 115 19.84 -2.19 2.84
C SER A 115 20.95 -1.76 3.78
N GLU A 116 20.99 -2.37 4.96
CA GLU A 116 22.03 -2.29 6.02
C GLU A 116 22.62 -0.92 6.40
#